data_AF-A0A135UNN8-F1
#
_entry.id   AF-A0A135UNN8-F1
#
_cell.length_a   1.000
_cell.length_b   1.000
_cell.length_c   1.000
_cell.angle_alpha   90.00
_cell.angle_beta   90.00
_cell.angle_gamma   90.00
#
_symmetry.space_group_name_H-M   'P 1'
#
loop_
_entity.id
_entity.type
_entity.pdbx_description
1 polymer ?
#
loop_
_entity_poly.entity_id
_entity_poly.type
_entity_poly.pdbx_seq_one_letter_code
_entity_poly.pdbx_strand_id
1 'polypeptide(L)'
;MGNMTEGIIHGIASVFCPERFRGRGYAARQMKELAKVLRVWQSENGQIFGSVLYSDIGKEYYTRLGWTPNSVNEHLVLPPAKMENPATSHPVFESDLEGLCFRDETMIRDDMTMPSVSRKRVMILPDLDHMLWHIHKEDFATKHIFDNGSETKGAIAGVPGKQVWGIWVRRYYRHPHHHGGEDADDPNVLYILRLVIEGDETANKTREGNSTAPMEEYAEQAAVLKAVMQAAQAEAADWRLDQVQLWDPSPMARSLLDQSDLNAIVVERHTHSIATVLWFEDGEGLGPENTPGLVNNEHYARC
;
A
#
# COMPACT_ATOMS: atom_id res chain seq x y z
N MET A 1 -2.21 -1.47 -28.01
CA MET A 1 -1.81 -2.41 -26.94
C MET A 1 -0.46 -1.96 -26.43
N GLY A 2 -0.33 -1.78 -25.11
CA GLY A 2 0.96 -1.62 -24.46
C GLY A 2 1.65 -2.98 -24.31
N ASN A 3 2.98 -2.97 -24.22
CA ASN A 3 3.74 -4.18 -23.89
C ASN A 3 3.82 -4.31 -22.37
N MET A 4 3.28 -5.38 -21.81
CA MET A 4 3.41 -5.73 -20.39
C MET A 4 4.46 -6.83 -20.25
N THR A 5 5.38 -6.66 -19.30
CA THR A 5 6.38 -7.66 -18.92
C THR A 5 6.48 -7.72 -17.41
N GLU A 6 6.79 -8.91 -16.89
CA GLU A 6 7.01 -9.14 -15.47
C GLU A 6 8.48 -9.44 -15.17
N GLY A 7 8.87 -9.16 -13.95
CA GLY A 7 10.24 -9.26 -13.50
C GLY A 7 10.37 -8.91 -12.04
N ILE A 8 11.62 -8.87 -11.59
CA ILE A 8 11.99 -8.75 -10.19
C ILE A 8 12.27 -7.29 -9.87
N ILE A 9 11.69 -6.81 -8.78
CA ILE A 9 12.07 -5.56 -8.11
C ILE A 9 12.48 -5.87 -6.67
N HIS A 10 13.68 -5.44 -6.29
CA HIS A 10 14.24 -5.78 -4.98
C HIS A 10 13.81 -4.78 -3.91
N GLY A 11 12.99 -5.21 -2.97
CA GLY A 11 12.62 -4.43 -1.78
C GLY A 11 13.76 -4.34 -0.77
N ILE A 12 14.05 -3.13 -0.27
CA ILE A 12 15.02 -2.91 0.81
C ILE A 12 14.27 -2.44 2.07
N ALA A 13 14.48 -3.14 3.17
CA ALA A 13 13.91 -2.83 4.47
C ALA A 13 14.96 -2.75 5.58
N SER A 14 14.57 -2.22 6.73
CA SER A 14 15.36 -2.22 7.98
C SER A 14 16.77 -1.61 7.86
N VAL A 15 16.93 -0.58 7.02
CA VAL A 15 18.20 0.16 6.91
C VAL A 15 18.42 0.94 8.20
N PHE A 16 19.48 0.61 8.93
CA PHE A 16 19.78 1.22 10.22
C PHE A 16 21.26 1.58 10.35
N CYS A 17 21.52 2.75 10.96
CA CYS A 17 22.86 3.17 11.33
C CYS A 17 22.85 3.68 12.79
N PRO A 18 23.60 3.04 13.71
CA PRO A 18 23.72 3.50 15.09
C PRO A 18 24.16 4.95 15.16
N GLU A 19 23.59 5.73 16.08
CA GLU A 19 23.76 7.19 16.15
C GLU A 19 25.23 7.63 16.15
N ARG A 20 26.07 6.98 16.97
CA ARG A 20 27.52 7.24 17.07
C ARG A 20 28.31 7.08 15.75
N PHE A 21 27.72 6.42 14.75
CA PHE A 21 28.33 6.15 13.44
C PHE A 21 27.66 6.93 12.29
N ARG A 22 26.60 7.71 12.57
CA ARG A 22 25.95 8.57 11.56
C ARG A 22 26.90 9.68 11.09
N GLY A 23 26.65 10.20 9.88
CA GLY A 23 27.46 11.27 9.28
C GLY A 23 28.84 10.84 8.77
N ARG A 24 29.23 9.56 8.92
CA ARG A 24 30.53 9.02 8.50
C ARG A 24 30.52 8.33 7.14
N GLY A 25 29.40 8.38 6.43
CA GLY A 25 29.25 7.80 5.09
C GLY A 25 29.02 6.29 5.02
N TYR A 26 28.94 5.57 6.15
CA TYR A 26 28.74 4.11 6.15
C TYR A 26 27.46 3.68 5.44
N ALA A 27 26.32 4.26 5.79
CA ALA A 27 25.04 3.93 5.17
C ALA A 27 25.02 4.26 3.68
N ALA A 28 25.61 5.40 3.28
CA ALA A 28 25.73 5.76 1.87
C ALA A 28 26.62 4.78 1.09
N ARG A 29 27.73 4.33 1.69
CA ARG A 29 28.59 3.29 1.10
C ARG A 29 27.85 1.97 0.97
N GLN A 30 27.16 1.52 2.02
CA GLN A 30 26.37 0.29 2.01
C GLN A 30 25.34 0.30 0.88
N MET A 31 24.52 1.36 0.77
CA MET A 31 23.51 1.46 -0.27
C MET A 31 24.10 1.49 -1.68
N LYS A 32 25.25 2.17 -1.89
CA LYS A 32 25.94 2.18 -3.19
C LYS A 32 26.48 0.81 -3.59
N GLU A 33 27.04 0.05 -2.65
CA GLU A 33 27.51 -1.31 -2.95
C GLU A 33 26.34 -2.28 -3.15
N LEU A 34 25.28 -2.14 -2.34
CA LEU A 34 24.07 -2.93 -2.47
C LEU A 34 23.41 -2.71 -3.84
N ALA A 35 23.31 -1.45 -4.32
CA ALA A 35 22.77 -1.14 -5.65
C ALA A 35 23.48 -1.89 -6.79
N LYS A 36 24.80 -2.15 -6.66
CA LYS A 36 25.56 -2.92 -7.66
C LYS A 36 25.18 -4.40 -7.61
N VAL A 37 25.05 -4.95 -6.41
CA VAL A 37 24.68 -6.36 -6.21
C VAL A 37 23.26 -6.63 -6.72
N LEU A 38 22.31 -5.75 -6.38
CA LEU A 38 20.90 -5.92 -6.75
C LEU A 38 20.66 -5.98 -8.26
N ARG A 39 21.55 -5.43 -9.09
CA ARG A 39 21.43 -5.48 -10.57
C ARG A 39 21.55 -6.87 -11.17
N VAL A 40 22.21 -7.79 -10.48
CA VAL A 40 22.48 -9.16 -10.97
C VAL A 40 21.97 -10.23 -10.01
N TRP A 41 21.61 -9.85 -8.78
CA TRP A 41 21.11 -10.77 -7.79
C TRP A 41 19.76 -11.35 -8.20
N GLN A 42 19.67 -12.68 -8.23
CA GLN A 42 18.51 -13.45 -8.66
C GLN A 42 18.15 -13.31 -10.15
N SER A 43 19.09 -12.88 -11.01
CA SER A 43 18.87 -12.77 -12.45
C SER A 43 18.50 -14.09 -13.14
N GLU A 44 18.82 -15.22 -12.51
CA GLU A 44 18.40 -16.56 -12.94
C GLU A 44 16.88 -16.80 -12.81
N ASN A 45 16.19 -16.00 -11.98
CA ASN A 45 14.75 -16.14 -11.73
C ASN A 45 13.90 -15.16 -12.56
N GLY A 46 14.51 -14.24 -13.32
CA GLY A 46 13.79 -13.28 -14.14
C GLY A 46 14.58 -12.01 -14.42
N GLN A 47 14.01 -11.15 -15.27
CA GLN A 47 14.58 -9.83 -15.54
C GLN A 47 14.52 -8.97 -14.28
N ILE A 48 15.63 -8.33 -13.92
CA ILE A 48 15.68 -7.43 -12.77
C ILE A 48 15.40 -6.01 -13.26
N PHE A 49 14.31 -5.41 -12.79
CA PHE A 49 13.91 -4.07 -13.16
C PHE A 49 14.49 -2.98 -12.27
N GLY A 50 14.75 -3.28 -11.00
CA GLY A 50 15.19 -2.24 -10.07
C GLY A 50 15.13 -2.65 -8.61
N SER A 51 15.04 -1.62 -7.77
CA SER A 51 14.86 -1.73 -6.33
C SER A 51 13.86 -0.69 -5.82
N VAL A 52 13.13 -1.04 -4.78
CA VAL A 52 12.18 -0.16 -4.09
C VAL A 52 12.49 -0.10 -2.60
N LEU A 53 12.23 1.05 -1.97
CA LEU A 53 12.25 1.21 -0.53
C LEU A 53 11.26 2.29 -0.08
N TYR A 54 10.93 2.27 1.21
CA TYR A 54 10.07 3.26 1.85
C TYR A 54 10.91 4.05 2.86
N SER A 55 11.24 5.30 2.52
CA SER A 55 12.14 6.13 3.32
C SER A 55 11.43 6.71 4.53
N ASP A 56 11.94 6.39 5.72
CA ASP A 56 11.52 7.00 7.00
C ASP A 56 12.35 8.24 7.40
N ILE A 57 13.16 8.77 6.46
CA ILE A 57 14.05 9.92 6.67
C ILE A 57 13.89 10.98 5.57
N GLY A 58 12.71 11.06 4.97
CA GLY A 58 12.36 12.03 3.94
C GLY A 58 12.81 11.66 2.53
N LYS A 59 12.66 12.62 1.61
CA LYS A 59 12.84 12.43 0.17
C LYS A 59 14.31 12.53 -0.25
N GLU A 60 15.15 13.22 0.52
CA GLU A 60 16.45 13.70 0.05
C GLU A 60 17.56 12.64 0.13
N TYR A 61 17.57 11.82 1.18
CA TYR A 61 18.71 10.94 1.47
C TYR A 61 18.93 9.90 0.36
N TYR A 62 17.88 9.16 0.01
CA TYR A 62 17.95 8.11 -1.00
C TYR A 62 17.96 8.65 -2.43
N THR A 63 17.38 9.84 -2.67
CA THR A 63 17.51 10.57 -3.95
C THR A 63 18.97 10.79 -4.33
N ARG A 64 19.82 11.21 -3.38
CA ARG A 64 21.27 11.38 -3.62
C ARG A 64 22.00 10.07 -3.95
N LEU A 65 21.36 8.93 -3.75
CA LEU A 65 21.88 7.60 -4.02
C LEU A 65 21.25 6.95 -5.26
N GLY A 66 20.34 7.65 -5.95
CA GLY A 66 19.70 7.22 -7.19
C GLY A 66 18.29 6.64 -7.05
N TRP A 67 17.78 6.50 -5.82
CA TRP A 67 16.38 6.12 -5.62
C TRP A 67 15.52 7.39 -5.69
N THR A 68 14.69 7.49 -6.71
CA THR A 68 13.80 8.64 -6.96
C THR A 68 12.48 8.46 -6.20
N PRO A 69 12.02 9.46 -5.41
CA PRO A 69 10.76 9.36 -4.68
C PRO A 69 9.58 9.39 -5.64
N ASN A 70 8.52 8.67 -5.30
CA ASN A 70 7.25 8.82 -6.00
C ASN A 70 6.75 10.27 -5.86
N SER A 71 6.12 10.79 -6.92
CA SER A 71 5.66 12.18 -6.95
C SER A 71 4.64 12.48 -5.84
N VAL A 72 3.76 11.52 -5.56
CA VAL A 72 2.70 11.63 -4.55
C VAL A 72 2.83 10.49 -3.54
N ASN A 73 2.81 10.82 -2.24
CA ASN A 73 2.86 9.85 -1.16
C ASN A 73 1.73 10.12 -0.17
N GLU A 74 0.50 9.98 -0.63
CA GLU A 74 -0.70 10.26 0.16
C GLU A 74 -1.27 8.99 0.79
N HIS A 75 -2.02 9.17 1.87
CA HIS A 75 -2.95 8.18 2.42
C HIS A 75 -4.16 8.88 3.02
N LEU A 76 -5.26 8.15 3.14
CA LEU A 76 -6.42 8.54 3.93
C LEU A 76 -6.30 7.98 5.34
N VAL A 77 -6.72 8.77 6.32
CA VAL A 77 -6.85 8.37 7.72
C VAL A 77 -8.32 8.40 8.09
N LEU A 78 -8.83 7.30 8.66
CA LEU A 78 -10.19 7.24 9.21
C LEU A 78 -10.13 6.90 10.70
N PRO A 79 -10.99 7.50 11.54
CA PRO A 79 -11.03 7.18 12.96
C PRO A 79 -11.63 5.78 13.18
N PRO A 80 -11.22 5.05 14.23
CA PRO A 80 -11.94 3.85 14.67
C PRO A 80 -13.35 4.23 15.11
N ALA A 81 -14.32 3.34 14.88
CA ALA A 81 -15.71 3.58 15.25
C ALA A 81 -16.32 2.32 15.83
N LYS A 82 -16.83 2.40 17.07
CA LYS A 82 -17.58 1.28 17.66
C LYS A 82 -18.95 1.21 17.02
N MET A 83 -19.16 0.19 16.18
CA MET A 83 -20.41 -0.05 15.50
C MET A 83 -20.56 -1.53 15.16
N GLU A 84 -21.79 -1.97 14.92
CA GLU A 84 -22.02 -3.28 14.32
C GLU A 84 -21.52 -3.29 12.87
N ASN A 85 -20.93 -4.41 12.45
CA ASN A 85 -20.53 -4.59 11.07
C ASN A 85 -21.76 -4.45 10.15
N PRO A 86 -21.65 -3.69 9.04
CA PRO A 86 -22.76 -3.56 8.10
C PRO A 86 -23.23 -4.91 7.60
N ALA A 87 -24.54 -5.16 7.61
CA ALA A 87 -25.12 -6.44 7.20
C ALA A 87 -24.82 -6.83 5.73
N THR A 88 -24.47 -5.85 4.91
CA THR A 88 -24.07 -6.01 3.51
C THR A 88 -22.59 -6.35 3.33
N SER A 89 -21.81 -6.32 4.42
CA SER A 89 -20.40 -6.64 4.45
C SER A 89 -20.18 -8.02 5.06
N HIS A 90 -19.34 -8.82 4.42
CA HIS A 90 -18.96 -10.15 4.88
C HIS A 90 -17.47 -10.18 5.20
N PRO A 91 -17.04 -10.89 6.26
CA PRO A 91 -15.63 -11.02 6.60
C PRO A 91 -14.89 -11.75 5.49
N VAL A 92 -13.66 -11.31 5.22
CA VAL A 92 -12.69 -12.03 4.39
C VAL A 92 -11.80 -12.84 5.32
N PHE A 93 -11.65 -14.13 5.03
CA PHE A 93 -10.77 -15.04 5.75
C PHE A 93 -9.52 -15.36 4.92
N GLU A 94 -8.53 -15.99 5.55
CA GLU A 94 -7.31 -16.42 4.86
C GLU A 94 -7.60 -17.36 3.68
N SER A 95 -8.63 -18.22 3.79
CA SER A 95 -9.07 -19.12 2.71
C SER A 95 -9.61 -18.41 1.47
N ASP A 96 -10.03 -17.14 1.59
CA ASP A 96 -10.59 -16.37 0.48
C ASP A 96 -9.49 -15.63 -0.30
N LEU A 97 -8.30 -15.48 0.28
CA LEU A 97 -7.22 -14.62 -0.25
C LEU A 97 -6.72 -15.10 -1.61
N GLU A 98 -6.56 -16.41 -1.82
CA GLU A 98 -6.09 -16.95 -3.09
C GLU A 98 -7.01 -16.53 -4.24
N GLY A 99 -8.33 -16.68 -4.05
CA GLY A 99 -9.33 -16.30 -5.05
C GLY A 99 -9.42 -14.79 -5.27
N LEU A 100 -9.28 -13.99 -4.21
CA LEU A 100 -9.32 -12.53 -4.30
C LEU A 100 -8.07 -11.95 -4.96
N CYS A 101 -6.88 -12.43 -4.60
CA CYS A 101 -5.62 -12.02 -5.23
C CYS A 101 -5.63 -12.40 -6.72
N PHE A 102 -6.04 -13.62 -7.08
CA PHE A 102 -6.12 -14.03 -8.49
C PHE A 102 -7.04 -13.12 -9.33
N ARG A 103 -8.19 -12.72 -8.78
CA ARG A 103 -9.11 -11.77 -9.44
C ARG A 103 -8.49 -10.39 -9.61
N ASP A 104 -7.87 -9.88 -8.55
CA ASP A 104 -7.18 -8.58 -8.58
C ASP A 104 -6.03 -8.59 -9.59
N GLU A 105 -5.17 -9.60 -9.54
CA GLU A 105 -4.06 -9.80 -10.49
C GLU A 105 -4.55 -9.83 -11.94
N THR A 106 -5.68 -10.49 -12.21
CA THR A 106 -6.26 -10.53 -13.56
C THR A 106 -6.67 -9.14 -14.03
N MET A 107 -7.40 -8.38 -13.19
CA MET A 107 -7.81 -7.00 -13.53
C MET A 107 -6.61 -6.07 -13.72
N ILE A 108 -5.60 -6.20 -12.85
CA ILE A 108 -4.35 -5.46 -12.94
C ILE A 108 -3.64 -5.73 -14.27
N ARG A 109 -3.51 -7.00 -14.68
CA ARG A 109 -2.84 -7.39 -15.91
C ARG A 109 -3.55 -6.80 -17.13
N ASP A 110 -4.87 -6.88 -17.16
CA ASP A 110 -5.69 -6.29 -18.21
C ASP A 110 -5.47 -4.78 -18.27
N ASP A 111 -5.56 -4.09 -17.14
CA ASP A 111 -5.33 -2.64 -17.04
C ASP A 111 -3.92 -2.24 -17.46
N MET A 112 -2.89 -3.01 -17.09
CA MET A 112 -1.49 -2.73 -17.41
C MET A 112 -1.16 -2.89 -18.90
N THR A 113 -1.96 -3.67 -19.65
CA THR A 113 -1.83 -3.79 -21.12
C THR A 113 -2.45 -2.60 -21.86
N MET A 114 -3.25 -1.77 -21.19
CA MET A 114 -3.88 -0.60 -21.78
C MET A 114 -2.85 0.55 -21.98
N PRO A 115 -2.99 1.37 -23.03
CA PRO A 115 -2.18 2.57 -23.20
C PRO A 115 -2.32 3.53 -22.02
N SER A 116 -1.22 4.19 -21.63
CA SER A 116 -1.18 5.24 -20.60
C SER A 116 -0.46 6.47 -21.16
N VAL A 117 -0.72 7.65 -20.59
CA VAL A 117 0.02 8.88 -20.93
C VAL A 117 1.46 8.78 -20.42
N SER A 118 1.68 8.05 -19.33
CA SER A 118 3.03 7.76 -18.84
C SER A 118 3.77 6.81 -19.78
N ARG A 119 4.99 7.19 -20.18
CA ARG A 119 5.85 6.37 -21.07
C ARG A 119 6.14 4.98 -20.50
N LYS A 120 6.36 4.91 -19.19
CA LYS A 120 6.56 3.68 -18.42
C LYS A 120 5.81 3.82 -17.11
N ARG A 121 5.16 2.73 -16.69
CA ARG A 121 4.56 2.60 -15.37
C ARG A 121 4.96 1.26 -14.78
N VAL A 122 5.10 1.22 -13.47
CA VAL A 122 5.46 0.03 -12.71
C VAL A 122 4.50 -0.12 -11.54
N MET A 123 4.19 -1.35 -11.20
CA MET A 123 3.54 -1.68 -9.95
C MET A 123 4.14 -2.97 -9.40
N ILE A 124 4.02 -3.12 -8.08
CA ILE A 124 4.32 -4.38 -7.41
C ILE A 124 3.02 -5.17 -7.42
N LEU A 125 3.04 -6.43 -7.82
CA LEU A 125 1.83 -7.22 -7.91
C LEU A 125 1.35 -7.59 -6.49
N PRO A 126 0.08 -7.34 -6.12
CA PRO A 126 -0.47 -7.73 -4.82
C PRO A 126 -0.83 -9.22 -4.82
N ASP A 127 0.16 -10.08 -5.01
CA ASP A 127 -0.04 -11.52 -5.02
C ASP A 127 -0.33 -12.09 -3.60
N LEU A 128 -0.71 -13.37 -3.58
CA LEU A 128 -1.01 -14.08 -2.34
C LEU A 128 0.17 -14.07 -1.36
N ASP A 129 1.40 -14.23 -1.85
CA ASP A 129 2.60 -14.29 -0.99
C ASP A 129 2.84 -12.96 -0.27
N HIS A 130 2.62 -11.82 -0.94
CA HIS A 130 2.67 -10.50 -0.31
C HIS A 130 1.62 -10.35 0.79
N MET A 131 0.38 -10.78 0.53
CA MET A 131 -0.69 -10.70 1.53
C MET A 131 -0.40 -11.59 2.74
N LEU A 132 -0.01 -12.84 2.50
CA LEU A 132 0.32 -13.80 3.56
C LEU A 132 1.52 -13.35 4.39
N TRP A 133 2.55 -12.76 3.77
CA TRP A 133 3.68 -12.19 4.51
C TRP A 133 3.22 -11.18 5.57
N HIS A 134 2.35 -10.23 5.18
CA HIS A 134 1.84 -9.21 6.10
C HIS A 134 0.94 -9.80 7.19
N ILE A 135 0.08 -10.75 6.81
CA ILE A 135 -0.89 -11.39 7.68
C ILE A 135 -0.20 -12.29 8.71
N HIS A 136 0.73 -13.16 8.30
CA HIS A 136 1.44 -14.03 9.24
C HIS A 136 2.36 -13.24 10.18
N LYS A 137 2.95 -12.13 9.70
CA LYS A 137 3.68 -11.18 10.55
C LYS A 137 2.78 -10.53 11.59
N GLU A 138 1.55 -10.20 11.24
CA GLU A 138 0.55 -9.74 12.21
C GLU A 138 0.16 -10.83 13.19
N ASP A 139 -0.20 -12.02 12.72
CA ASP A 139 -0.67 -13.13 13.55
C ASP A 139 0.37 -13.51 14.60
N PHE A 140 1.66 -13.45 14.23
CA PHE A 140 2.74 -13.59 15.19
C PHE A 140 2.65 -12.51 16.28
N ALA A 141 2.53 -11.23 15.92
CA ALA A 141 2.48 -10.14 16.89
C ALA A 141 1.22 -10.17 17.77
N THR A 142 0.03 -10.32 17.17
CA THR A 142 -1.26 -10.31 17.88
C THR A 142 -1.40 -11.48 18.84
N LYS A 143 -0.90 -12.66 18.47
CA LYS A 143 -0.82 -13.82 19.37
C LYS A 143 -0.02 -13.53 20.64
N HIS A 144 1.04 -12.72 20.57
CA HIS A 144 1.81 -12.35 21.77
C HIS A 144 1.17 -11.22 22.57
N ILE A 145 0.39 -10.34 21.93
CA ILE A 145 -0.23 -9.19 22.58
C ILE A 145 -1.56 -9.57 23.25
N PHE A 146 -2.35 -10.45 22.63
CA PHE A 146 -3.72 -10.76 23.04
C PHE A 146 -3.98 -12.25 23.31
N ASP A 147 -2.96 -13.12 23.21
CA ASP A 147 -3.09 -14.58 23.29
C ASP A 147 -4.09 -15.20 22.28
N ASN A 148 -4.48 -14.43 21.25
CA ASN A 148 -5.38 -14.85 20.18
C ASN A 148 -4.94 -14.27 18.83
N GLY A 149 -5.26 -14.96 17.75
CA GLY A 149 -5.08 -14.48 16.38
C GLY A 149 -6.31 -13.74 15.87
N SER A 150 -6.16 -13.01 14.77
CA SER A 150 -7.32 -12.48 14.05
C SER A 150 -7.78 -13.47 12.98
N GLU A 151 -9.02 -13.94 13.04
CA GLU A 151 -9.60 -14.77 11.97
C GLU A 151 -9.95 -13.92 10.74
N THR A 152 -10.46 -12.71 10.96
CA THR A 152 -10.85 -11.78 9.90
C THR A 152 -9.62 -11.04 9.35
N LYS A 153 -9.40 -11.13 8.04
CA LYS A 153 -8.29 -10.50 7.30
C LYS A 153 -8.75 -9.33 6.41
N GLY A 154 -10.05 -9.06 6.40
CA GLY A 154 -10.64 -8.08 5.51
C GLY A 154 -12.16 -8.08 5.55
N ALA A 155 -12.76 -7.35 4.62
CA ALA A 155 -14.19 -7.38 4.35
C ALA A 155 -14.47 -7.28 2.86
N ILE A 156 -15.57 -7.88 2.43
CA ILE A 156 -16.09 -7.83 1.07
C ILE A 156 -17.58 -7.52 1.10
N ALA A 157 -18.04 -6.67 0.19
CA ALA A 157 -19.44 -6.32 0.04
C ALA A 157 -19.81 -6.21 -1.44
N GLY A 158 -21.11 -6.25 -1.73
CA GLY A 158 -21.65 -6.08 -3.09
C GLY A 158 -21.77 -7.38 -3.89
N VAL A 159 -22.34 -7.26 -5.09
CA VAL A 159 -22.58 -8.38 -6.01
C VAL A 159 -21.38 -8.60 -6.95
N PRO A 160 -21.08 -9.84 -7.36
CA PRO A 160 -20.02 -10.13 -8.33
C PRO A 160 -20.06 -9.22 -9.58
N GLY A 161 -18.93 -8.63 -9.94
CA GLY A 161 -18.79 -7.63 -11.00
C GLY A 161 -18.92 -6.18 -10.52
N LYS A 162 -19.35 -5.96 -9.28
CA LYS A 162 -19.44 -4.67 -8.58
C LYS A 162 -19.03 -4.77 -7.11
N GLN A 163 -18.26 -5.80 -6.75
CA GLN A 163 -17.84 -5.99 -5.38
C GLN A 163 -16.80 -4.96 -4.98
N VAL A 164 -16.77 -4.64 -3.70
CA VAL A 164 -15.65 -3.96 -3.07
C VAL A 164 -15.09 -4.89 -2.02
N TRP A 165 -13.77 -5.07 -1.99
CA TRP A 165 -13.11 -5.73 -0.87
C TRP A 165 -11.88 -4.97 -0.42
N GLY A 166 -11.65 -5.04 0.89
CA GLY A 166 -10.44 -4.56 1.54
C GLY A 166 -9.76 -5.71 2.27
N ILE A 167 -8.45 -5.83 2.11
CA ILE A 167 -7.59 -6.72 2.89
C ILE A 167 -6.78 -5.83 3.82
N TRP A 168 -6.64 -6.18 5.10
CA TRP A 168 -5.95 -5.34 6.07
C TRP A 168 -5.16 -6.12 7.12
N VAL A 169 -4.28 -5.40 7.80
CA VAL A 169 -3.53 -5.89 8.95
C VAL A 169 -3.46 -4.86 10.07
N ARG A 170 -3.30 -5.35 11.29
CA ARG A 170 -3.20 -4.53 12.51
C ARG A 170 -1.73 -4.41 12.88
N ARG A 171 -1.26 -3.18 13.15
CA ARG A 171 0.12 -2.90 13.54
C ARG A 171 0.14 -2.11 14.84
N TYR A 172 0.86 -2.65 15.82
CA TYR A 172 1.04 -2.04 17.13
C TYR A 172 2.45 -1.47 17.24
N TYR A 173 2.54 -0.15 17.33
CA TYR A 173 3.78 0.56 17.61
C TYR A 173 3.95 0.83 19.11
N ARG A 174 2.84 0.75 19.86
CA ARG A 174 2.79 0.76 21.32
C ARG A 174 1.85 -0.32 21.83
N HIS A 175 2.01 -0.67 23.10
CA HIS A 175 1.12 -1.63 23.74
C HIS A 175 -0.33 -1.10 23.75
N PRO A 176 -1.36 -1.90 23.38
CA PRO A 176 -2.75 -1.43 23.21
C PRO A 176 -3.43 -0.97 24.51
N HIS A 177 -2.84 -1.31 25.66
CA HIS A 177 -3.29 -0.84 26.98
C HIS A 177 -2.54 0.41 27.46
N HIS A 178 -1.53 0.87 26.72
CA HIS A 178 -0.78 2.06 27.07
C HIS A 178 -1.43 3.27 26.40
N HIS A 179 -2.25 3.99 27.18
CA HIS A 179 -2.70 5.32 26.80
C HIS A 179 -1.58 6.30 27.16
N GLY A 180 -0.62 6.48 26.27
CA GLY A 180 0.45 7.47 26.44
C GLY A 180 -0.12 8.89 26.50
N GLY A 181 0.48 9.75 27.32
CA GLY A 181 0.19 11.18 27.38
C GLY A 181 0.55 11.91 26.07
N GLU A 182 0.26 13.21 26.02
CA GLU A 182 0.24 14.08 24.83
C GLU A 182 1.53 14.15 23.98
N ASP A 183 2.62 13.46 24.37
CA ASP A 183 3.92 13.49 23.69
C ASP A 183 4.34 12.12 23.08
N ALA A 184 4.27 12.05 21.75
CA ALA A 184 5.22 11.36 20.86
C ALA A 184 5.29 9.82 20.73
N ASP A 185 4.16 9.09 20.76
CA ASP A 185 4.12 7.70 20.26
C ASP A 185 3.41 7.60 18.89
N ASP A 186 3.99 6.86 17.94
CA ASP A 186 3.33 6.50 16.68
C ASP A 186 2.00 5.78 16.97
N PRO A 187 0.90 6.13 16.27
CA PRO A 187 -0.41 5.52 16.51
C PRO A 187 -0.41 4.04 16.12
N ASN A 188 -1.13 3.20 16.85
CA ASN A 188 -1.45 1.85 16.40
C ASN A 188 -2.44 1.93 15.22
N VAL A 189 -2.16 1.22 14.13
CA VAL A 189 -2.84 1.42 12.85
C VAL A 189 -3.42 0.12 12.30
N LEU A 190 -4.64 0.18 11.78
CA LEU A 190 -5.15 -0.80 10.82
C LEU A 190 -4.75 -0.33 9.42
N TYR A 191 -3.82 -1.02 8.78
CA TYR A 191 -3.44 -0.72 7.40
C TYR A 191 -4.31 -1.54 6.47
N ILE A 192 -5.08 -0.86 5.62
CA ILE A 192 -5.65 -1.51 4.44
C ILE A 192 -4.49 -1.77 3.49
N LEU A 193 -4.15 -3.05 3.34
CA LEU A 193 -3.10 -3.53 2.47
C LEU A 193 -3.49 -3.30 1.02
N ARG A 194 -4.69 -3.75 0.64
CA ARG A 194 -5.25 -3.63 -0.71
C ARG A 194 -6.73 -3.31 -0.65
N LEU A 195 -7.16 -2.30 -1.40
CA LEU A 195 -8.58 -1.99 -1.67
C LEU A 195 -8.88 -2.22 -3.15
N VAL A 196 -9.93 -2.98 -3.45
CA VAL A 196 -10.39 -3.21 -4.83
C VAL A 196 -11.85 -2.85 -4.94
N ILE A 197 -12.19 -2.10 -6.00
CA ILE A 197 -13.55 -1.73 -6.38
C ILE A 197 -13.75 -2.24 -7.82
N GLU A 198 -14.58 -3.26 -8.01
CA GLU A 198 -14.86 -3.76 -9.35
C GLU A 198 -15.59 -2.70 -10.19
N GLY A 199 -15.11 -2.50 -11.42
CA GLY A 199 -15.61 -1.46 -12.33
C GLY A 199 -15.04 -0.06 -12.07
N ASP A 200 -14.05 0.09 -11.19
CA ASP A 200 -13.32 1.34 -11.04
C ASP A 200 -12.33 1.53 -12.20
N GLU A 201 -12.75 2.28 -13.21
CA GLU A 201 -11.93 2.61 -14.37
C GLU A 201 -10.73 3.53 -14.04
N THR A 202 -10.63 4.06 -12.83
CA THR A 202 -9.51 4.90 -12.38
C THR A 202 -8.45 4.13 -11.61
N ALA A 203 -8.73 2.89 -11.20
CA ALA A 203 -7.79 2.00 -10.53
C ALA A 203 -6.64 1.58 -11.48
N ASN A 204 -5.52 1.13 -10.89
CA ASN A 204 -4.38 0.55 -11.60
C ASN A 204 -3.77 1.46 -12.70
N LYS A 205 -3.96 2.77 -12.58
CA LYS A 205 -3.49 3.79 -13.53
C LYS A 205 -2.64 4.83 -12.81
N THR A 206 -1.79 5.51 -13.57
CA THR A 206 -1.07 6.68 -13.06
C THR A 206 -2.08 7.79 -12.75
N ARG A 207 -1.88 8.50 -11.62
CA ARG A 207 -2.76 9.61 -11.23
C ARG A 207 -2.68 10.72 -12.28
N GLU A 208 -3.69 10.81 -13.12
CA GLU A 208 -3.81 11.81 -14.18
C GLU A 208 -5.08 12.64 -13.96
N GLY A 209 -4.89 13.87 -13.46
CA GLY A 209 -5.98 14.83 -13.25
C GLY A 209 -6.90 14.53 -12.07
N ASN A 210 -7.65 15.56 -11.67
CA ASN A 210 -8.72 15.43 -10.67
C ASN A 210 -9.97 14.92 -11.38
N SER A 211 -10.06 13.61 -11.61
CA SER A 211 -11.30 12.97 -12.04
C SER A 211 -12.24 12.88 -10.83
N THR A 212 -13.18 13.80 -10.73
CA THR A 212 -14.28 13.72 -9.75
C THR A 212 -15.33 12.75 -10.27
N ALA A 213 -15.50 11.61 -9.59
CA ALA A 213 -16.57 10.68 -9.87
C ALA A 213 -17.89 11.22 -9.28
N PRO A 214 -18.93 11.51 -10.10
CA PRO A 214 -20.22 11.97 -9.58
C PRO A 214 -20.86 10.87 -8.73
N MET A 215 -21.16 11.15 -7.45
CA MET A 215 -21.68 10.13 -6.52
C MET A 215 -23.02 9.53 -6.98
N GLU A 216 -23.83 10.25 -7.76
CA GLU A 216 -25.10 9.75 -8.30
C GLU A 216 -24.91 8.61 -9.31
N GLU A 217 -23.85 8.64 -10.11
CA GLU A 217 -23.55 7.59 -11.10
C GLU A 217 -22.96 6.34 -10.45
N TYR A 218 -22.32 6.51 -9.28
CA TYR A 218 -21.63 5.44 -8.53
C TYR A 218 -22.27 5.18 -7.17
N ALA A 219 -23.57 5.48 -7.00
CA ALA A 219 -24.23 5.41 -5.70
C ALA A 219 -24.19 4.01 -5.07
N GLU A 220 -24.31 2.96 -5.89
CA GLU A 220 -24.18 1.58 -5.46
C GLU A 220 -22.76 1.31 -4.95
N GLN A 221 -21.73 1.59 -5.75
CA GLN A 221 -20.33 1.42 -5.36
C GLN A 221 -19.96 2.26 -4.12
N ALA A 222 -20.51 3.46 -3.99
CA ALA A 222 -20.32 4.32 -2.84
C ALA A 222 -20.87 3.67 -1.56
N ALA A 223 -22.07 3.07 -1.62
CA ALA A 223 -22.66 2.36 -0.50
C ALA A 223 -21.88 1.10 -0.14
N VAL A 224 -21.41 0.35 -1.14
CA VAL A 224 -20.60 -0.87 -0.94
C VAL A 224 -19.23 -0.53 -0.36
N LEU A 225 -18.54 0.46 -0.91
CA LEU A 225 -17.27 0.97 -0.38
C LEU A 225 -17.43 1.46 1.06
N LYS A 226 -18.49 2.24 1.34
CA LYS A 226 -18.80 2.70 2.69
C LYS A 226 -18.94 1.52 3.67
N ALA A 227 -19.63 0.45 3.27
CA ALA A 227 -19.80 -0.73 4.12
C ALA A 227 -18.45 -1.42 4.45
N VAL A 228 -17.56 -1.58 3.46
CA VAL A 228 -16.22 -2.15 3.68
C VAL A 228 -15.38 -1.26 4.61
N MET A 229 -15.41 0.05 4.41
CA MET A 229 -14.66 0.98 5.26
C MET A 229 -15.21 1.05 6.68
N GLN A 230 -16.53 0.96 6.86
CA GLN A 230 -17.14 0.86 8.20
C GLN A 230 -16.75 -0.43 8.91
N ALA A 231 -16.67 -1.56 8.19
CA ALA A 231 -16.13 -2.80 8.75
C ALA A 231 -14.68 -2.62 9.21
N ALA A 232 -13.84 -1.91 8.43
CA ALA A 232 -12.47 -1.59 8.85
C ALA A 232 -12.43 -0.66 10.08
N GLN A 233 -13.34 0.31 10.21
CA GLN A 233 -13.44 1.18 11.39
C GLN A 233 -13.90 0.42 12.65
N ALA A 234 -14.85 -0.50 12.49
CA ALA A 234 -15.32 -1.38 13.56
C ALA A 234 -14.20 -2.31 14.02
N GLU A 235 -13.51 -2.95 13.08
CA GLU A 235 -12.35 -3.79 13.35
C GLU A 235 -11.24 -3.02 14.10
N ALA A 236 -10.93 -1.80 13.65
CA ALA A 236 -9.96 -0.96 14.34
C ALA A 236 -10.36 -0.64 15.78
N ALA A 237 -11.65 -0.38 16.03
CA ALA A 237 -12.15 -0.11 17.37
C ALA A 237 -12.08 -1.35 18.28
N ASP A 238 -12.46 -2.52 17.76
CA ASP A 238 -12.47 -3.78 18.51
C ASP A 238 -11.05 -4.22 18.92
N TRP A 239 -10.08 -3.96 18.04
CA TRP A 239 -8.66 -4.24 18.28
C TRP A 239 -7.90 -3.10 18.95
N ARG A 240 -8.59 -2.03 19.39
CA ARG A 240 -7.98 -0.91 20.13
C ARG A 240 -6.86 -0.22 19.33
N LEU A 241 -7.09 -0.06 18.04
CA LEU A 241 -6.23 0.71 17.15
C LEU A 241 -6.67 2.17 17.17
N ASP A 242 -5.74 3.07 16.91
CA ASP A 242 -5.98 4.51 16.97
C ASP A 242 -6.56 5.05 15.67
N GLN A 243 -6.33 4.37 14.54
CA GLN A 243 -6.79 4.79 13.21
C GLN A 243 -6.75 3.67 12.17
N VAL A 244 -7.49 3.87 11.08
CA VAL A 244 -7.39 3.12 9.83
C VAL A 244 -6.63 3.95 8.80
N GLN A 245 -5.69 3.34 8.08
CA GLN A 245 -4.99 3.98 6.97
C GLN A 245 -5.22 3.25 5.64
N LEU A 246 -5.58 4.02 4.62
CA LEU A 246 -5.68 3.58 3.22
C LEU A 246 -4.67 4.35 2.37
N TRP A 247 -3.64 3.67 1.91
CA TRP A 247 -2.56 4.29 1.13
C TRP A 247 -2.97 4.39 -0.34
N ASP A 248 -2.59 5.49 -0.98
CA ASP A 248 -2.72 5.71 -2.42
C ASP A 248 -4.04 5.21 -3.06
N PRO A 249 -5.24 5.56 -2.52
CA PRO A 249 -6.50 5.11 -3.11
C PRO A 249 -6.66 5.63 -4.54
N SER A 250 -7.43 4.91 -5.35
CA SER A 250 -7.81 5.34 -6.70
C SER A 250 -8.55 6.69 -6.65
N PRO A 251 -8.52 7.49 -7.73
CA PRO A 251 -9.28 8.74 -7.82
C PRO A 251 -10.78 8.57 -7.52
N MET A 252 -11.41 7.50 -8.01
CA MET A 252 -12.82 7.19 -7.70
C MET A 252 -13.00 6.89 -6.21
N ALA A 253 -12.21 5.99 -5.63
CA ALA A 253 -12.31 5.66 -4.21
C ALA A 253 -12.14 6.90 -3.33
N ARG A 254 -11.13 7.74 -3.61
CA ARG A 254 -10.93 9.02 -2.93
C ARG A 254 -12.15 9.93 -3.04
N SER A 255 -12.65 10.14 -4.26
CA SER A 255 -13.81 11.00 -4.52
C SER A 255 -15.06 10.55 -3.76
N LEU A 256 -15.30 9.23 -3.68
CA LEU A 256 -16.43 8.66 -2.96
C LEU A 256 -16.27 8.77 -1.44
N LEU A 257 -15.05 8.60 -0.92
CA LEU A 257 -14.77 8.75 0.51
C LEU A 257 -14.83 10.21 0.97
N ASP A 258 -14.37 11.15 0.14
CA ASP A 258 -14.45 12.59 0.40
C ASP A 258 -15.91 13.08 0.50
N GLN A 259 -16.83 12.42 -0.22
CA GLN A 259 -18.28 12.70 -0.21
C GLN A 259 -19.04 11.92 0.87
N SER A 260 -18.35 11.04 1.62
CA SER A 260 -18.96 10.22 2.66
C SER A 260 -18.93 10.91 4.03
N ASP A 261 -19.70 10.36 4.97
CA ASP A 261 -19.74 10.72 6.39
C ASP A 261 -18.70 9.95 7.24
N LEU A 262 -17.72 9.29 6.60
CA LEU A 262 -16.71 8.48 7.29
C LEU A 262 -15.57 9.29 7.92
N ASN A 263 -15.59 10.63 7.75
CA ASN A 263 -14.59 11.56 8.27
C ASN A 263 -13.15 11.20 7.85
N ALA A 264 -12.97 10.79 6.59
CA ALA A 264 -11.65 10.51 6.04
C ALA A 264 -10.83 11.80 5.89
N ILE A 265 -9.58 11.77 6.33
CA ILE A 265 -8.64 12.90 6.23
C ILE A 265 -7.50 12.50 5.30
N VAL A 266 -7.24 13.33 4.28
CA VAL A 266 -6.09 13.16 3.39
C VAL A 266 -4.82 13.64 4.10
N VAL A 267 -3.80 12.79 4.11
CA VAL A 267 -2.47 13.11 4.65
C VAL A 267 -1.41 12.88 3.57
N GLU A 268 -0.66 13.93 3.24
CA GLU A 268 0.54 13.81 2.42
C GLU A 268 1.76 13.52 3.30
N ARG A 269 2.52 12.48 2.95
CA ARG A 269 3.75 12.10 3.65
C ARG A 269 4.94 12.83 3.06
N HIS A 270 5.69 13.51 3.93
CA HIS A 270 6.94 14.19 3.55
C HIS A 270 8.19 13.56 4.17
N THR A 271 8.04 12.87 5.31
CA THR A 271 9.17 12.34 6.09
C THR A 271 9.16 10.82 6.20
N HIS A 272 8.01 10.23 6.53
CA HIS A 272 7.90 8.81 6.83
C HIS A 272 7.32 8.02 5.67
N SER A 273 7.86 6.81 5.47
CA SER A 273 7.42 5.84 4.47
C SER A 273 7.23 6.40 3.06
N ILE A 274 8.19 7.19 2.59
CA ILE A 274 8.20 7.72 1.23
C ILE A 274 8.61 6.62 0.25
N ALA A 275 7.70 6.21 -0.62
CA ALA A 275 8.00 5.23 -1.65
C ALA A 275 9.02 5.80 -2.62
N THR A 276 10.11 5.06 -2.82
CA THR A 276 11.29 5.52 -3.56
C THR A 276 11.83 4.37 -4.40
N VAL A 277 12.07 4.62 -5.69
CA VAL A 277 12.41 3.60 -6.69
C VAL A 277 13.77 3.89 -7.31
N LEU A 278 14.65 2.89 -7.36
CA LEU A 278 15.84 2.88 -8.18
C LEU A 278 15.58 1.98 -9.39
N TRP A 279 15.48 2.58 -10.57
CA TRP A 279 15.23 1.85 -11.81
C TRP A 279 16.55 1.47 -12.51
N PHE A 280 16.65 0.24 -12.98
CA PHE A 280 17.78 -0.24 -13.76
C PHE A 280 17.43 -0.15 -15.25
N GLU A 281 17.94 0.87 -15.94
CA GLU A 281 17.87 0.90 -17.41
C GLU A 281 19.04 0.14 -18.05
N ASP A 282 18.79 -0.42 -19.23
CA ASP A 282 19.82 -0.90 -20.15
C ASP A 282 20.47 0.31 -20.84
N GLY A 283 21.67 0.69 -20.41
CA GLY A 283 22.44 1.80 -21.01
C GLY A 283 22.52 3.06 -20.14
N GLU A 284 23.61 3.82 -20.31
CA GLU A 284 24.01 4.90 -19.40
C GLU A 284 23.03 6.07 -19.34
N GLY A 285 22.55 6.36 -18.12
CA GLY A 285 21.85 7.61 -17.81
C GLY A 285 20.79 7.45 -16.72
N LEU A 286 21.20 7.53 -15.45
CA LEU A 286 20.28 7.67 -14.31
C LEU A 286 19.66 9.08 -14.32
N GLY A 287 18.70 9.32 -15.20
CA GLY A 287 17.91 10.54 -15.27
C GLY A 287 16.52 10.35 -14.65
N PRO A 288 16.01 11.30 -13.83
CA PRO A 288 14.66 11.23 -13.28
C PRO A 288 13.57 11.17 -14.37
N GLU A 289 13.83 11.72 -15.57
CA GLU A 289 12.91 11.69 -16.72
C GLU A 289 12.57 10.29 -17.26
N ASN A 290 13.36 9.26 -16.92
CA ASN A 290 13.15 7.88 -17.35
C ASN A 290 12.62 6.96 -16.24
N THR A 291 12.40 7.48 -15.03
CA THR A 291 11.85 6.68 -13.91
C THR A 291 10.38 6.36 -14.19
N PRO A 292 9.95 5.09 -14.14
CA PRO A 292 8.56 4.74 -14.35
C PRO A 292 7.67 5.32 -13.24
N GLY A 293 6.44 5.71 -13.61
CA GLY A 293 5.42 6.08 -12.63
C GLY A 293 5.03 4.87 -11.78
N LEU A 294 5.10 4.99 -10.45
CA LEU A 294 4.65 3.95 -9.54
C LEU A 294 3.12 3.98 -9.44
N VAL A 295 2.49 2.84 -9.67
CA VAL A 295 1.04 2.63 -9.60
C VAL A 295 0.73 1.72 -8.41
N ASN A 296 -0.40 1.96 -7.75
CA ASN A 296 -0.85 1.25 -6.55
C ASN A 296 0.23 1.24 -5.45
N ASN A 297 0.67 2.43 -5.02
CA ASN A 297 1.63 2.58 -3.93
C ASN A 297 0.95 2.37 -2.55
N GLU A 298 0.27 1.25 -2.42
CA GLU A 298 -0.49 0.85 -1.25
C GLU A 298 0.41 0.14 -0.24
N HIS A 299 -0.10 -0.10 0.97
CA HIS A 299 0.74 -0.56 2.08
C HIS A 299 1.32 -1.97 1.86
N TYR A 300 0.67 -2.84 1.06
CA TYR A 300 1.18 -4.19 0.78
C TYR A 300 2.60 -4.19 0.20
N ALA A 301 2.93 -3.17 -0.60
CA ALA A 301 4.21 -3.07 -1.28
C ALA A 301 5.38 -2.69 -0.34
N ARG A 302 5.09 -2.32 0.92
CA ARG A 302 6.10 -2.04 1.95
C ARG A 302 6.46 -3.31 2.72
N CYS A 303 7.73 -3.70 2.73
CA CYS A 303 8.23 -4.88 3.46
C CYS A 303 8.35 -4.66 4.99
#